data_AF-A0A970D8I1-F1
#
_entry.id   AF-A0A970D8I1-F1
#
_cell.length_a   1.000
_cell.length_b   1.000
_cell.length_c   1.000
_cell.angle_alpha   90.00
_cell.angle_beta   90.00
_cell.angle_gamma   90.00
#
_symmetry.space_group_name_H-M   'P 1'
#
loop_
_entity.id
_entity.type
_entity.pdbx_description
1 polymer ?
#
loop_
_entity_poly.entity_id
_entity_poly.type
_entity_poly.pdbx_seq_one_letter_code
_entity_poly.pdbx_strand_id
1 'polypeptide(L)'
;MYKIVRKEQLSENVFRMAIEAPLIANKGKAGQFIMFRVDELGERIPLTIAGTNKEEGTVDIIFQVAGKGTRVLANKNAGETILDFVGPLGIPSALEGYKKACVIGGGVGTAIAYPSAVEL
;
A
#
# COMPACT_ATOMS: atom_id res chain seq x y z
N MET A 1 -5.23 10.24 12.31
CA MET A 1 -6.17 9.83 11.24
C MET A 1 -5.58 10.23 9.90
N TYR A 2 -5.72 9.36 8.90
CA TYR A 2 -5.11 9.48 7.57
C TYR A 2 -6.20 9.42 6.50
N LYS A 3 -6.24 10.38 5.59
CA LYS A 3 -7.32 10.53 4.60
C LYS A 3 -7.14 9.58 3.41
N ILE A 4 -8.22 8.96 2.96
CA ILE A 4 -8.27 8.24 1.69
C ILE A 4 -8.57 9.28 0.61
N VAL A 5 -7.56 9.59 -0.21
CA VAL A 5 -7.68 10.61 -1.28
C VAL A 5 -8.37 10.01 -2.51
N ARG A 6 -8.06 8.75 -2.82
CA ARG A 6 -8.62 8.02 -3.96
C ARG A 6 -8.88 6.57 -3.58
N LYS A 7 -9.92 5.99 -4.16
CA LYS A 7 -10.23 4.56 -4.12
C LYS A 7 -10.60 4.11 -5.51
N GLU A 8 -10.08 2.96 -5.91
CA GLU A 8 -10.34 2.32 -7.19
C GLU A 8 -10.52 0.82 -6.96
N GLN A 9 -11.55 0.22 -7.57
CA GLN A 9 -11.74 -1.22 -7.54
C GLN A 9 -11.11 -1.81 -8.80
N LEU A 10 -10.05 -2.59 -8.62
CA LEU A 10 -9.27 -3.18 -9.72
C LEU A 10 -9.86 -4.52 -10.19
N SER A 11 -10.52 -5.24 -9.28
CA SER A 11 -11.26 -6.46 -9.58
C SER A 11 -12.34 -6.69 -8.51
N GLU A 12 -13.10 -7.78 -8.61
CA GLU A 12 -14.17 -8.12 -7.66
C GLU A 12 -13.74 -8.00 -6.19
N ASN A 13 -12.51 -8.44 -5.86
CA ASN A 13 -12.00 -8.46 -4.48
C ASN A 13 -10.71 -7.66 -4.27
N VAL A 14 -10.26 -6.87 -5.24
CA VAL A 14 -8.99 -6.11 -5.13
C VAL A 14 -9.24 -4.62 -5.28
N PHE A 15 -8.70 -3.84 -4.35
CA PHE A 15 -8.83 -2.39 -4.32
C PHE A 15 -7.47 -1.73 -4.28
N ARG A 16 -7.35 -0.59 -4.97
CA ARG A 16 -6.29 0.39 -4.79
C ARG A 16 -6.82 1.57 -3.99
N MET A 17 -6.04 2.05 -3.02
CA MET A 17 -6.32 3.29 -2.32
C MET A 17 -5.07 4.16 -2.25
N ALA A 18 -5.24 5.46 -2.47
CA ALA A 18 -4.21 6.45 -2.21
C ALA A 18 -4.50 7.10 -0.86
N ILE A 19 -3.57 6.98 0.08
CA ILE A 19 -3.70 7.49 1.45
C ILE A 19 -2.80 8.71 1.62
N GLU A 20 -3.34 9.81 2.12
CA GLU A 20 -2.58 11.02 2.46
C GLU A 20 -1.67 10.74 3.66
N ALA A 21 -0.37 10.61 3.41
CA ALA A 21 0.65 10.33 4.42
C ALA A 21 2.01 10.90 3.98
N PRO A 22 2.19 12.24 3.99
CA PRO A 22 3.33 12.90 3.35
C PRO A 22 4.70 12.44 3.88
N LEU A 23 4.80 12.16 5.18
CA LEU A 23 6.04 11.69 5.79
C LEU A 23 6.46 10.29 5.29
N ILE A 24 5.47 9.44 5.01
CA ILE A 24 5.69 8.09 4.48
C ILE A 24 5.97 8.17 2.98
N ALA A 25 5.19 8.97 2.24
CA ALA A 25 5.37 9.18 0.81
C ALA A 25 6.79 9.67 0.46
N ASN A 26 7.39 10.51 1.32
CA ASN A 26 8.75 11.00 1.12
C ASN A 26 9.84 9.94 1.35
N LYS A 27 9.56 8.87 2.10
CA LYS A 27 10.57 7.89 2.56
C LYS A 27 10.35 6.46 2.05
N GLY A 28 9.15 6.13 1.56
CA GLY A 28 8.81 4.79 1.13
C GLY A 28 9.62 4.34 -0.08
N LYS A 29 10.08 3.09 -0.04
CA LYS A 29 10.84 2.42 -1.11
C LYS A 29 10.23 1.06 -1.44
N ALA A 30 10.57 0.49 -2.60
CA ALA A 30 10.19 -0.87 -2.95
C ALA A 30 10.58 -1.89 -1.87
N GLY A 31 9.72 -2.89 -1.66
CA GLY A 31 9.88 -3.92 -0.64
C GLY A 31 9.40 -3.53 0.77
N GLN A 32 9.05 -2.26 0.99
CA GLN A 32 8.55 -1.79 2.28
C GLN A 32 7.02 -1.90 2.40
N PHE A 33 6.53 -1.83 3.63
CA PHE A 33 5.12 -1.95 3.96
C PHE A 33 4.68 -0.92 5.03
N ILE A 34 3.38 -0.81 5.23
CA ILE A 34 2.76 -0.04 6.32
C ILE A 34 1.98 -0.98 7.24
N MET A 35 1.72 -0.54 8.48
CA MET A 35 0.70 -1.12 9.35
C MET A 35 -0.49 -0.18 9.42
N PHE A 36 -1.69 -0.64 9.07
CA PHE A 36 -2.92 0.14 9.22
C PHE A 36 -3.82 -0.41 10.32
N ARG A 37 -4.65 0.47 10.90
CA ARG A 37 -5.80 0.12 11.74
C ARG A 37 -6.94 1.08 11.42
N VAL A 38 -8.13 0.56 11.08
CA VAL A 38 -9.24 1.41 10.58
C VAL A 38 -9.90 2.22 11.68
N ASP A 39 -10.14 1.62 12.84
CA ASP A 39 -10.83 2.22 14.00
C ASP A 39 -10.27 1.65 15.31
N GLU A 40 -10.77 2.14 16.46
CA GLU A 40 -10.27 1.75 17.79
C GLU A 40 -10.40 0.26 18.12
N LEU A 41 -11.39 -0.42 17.53
CA LEU A 41 -11.64 -1.85 17.72
C LEU A 41 -10.97 -2.70 16.64
N GLY A 42 -10.36 -2.06 15.65
CA GLY A 42 -9.66 -2.71 14.56
C GLY A 42 -8.35 -3.36 14.98
N GLU A 43 -7.95 -4.38 14.22
CA GLU A 43 -6.63 -5.00 14.30
C GLU A 43 -5.60 -4.20 13.48
N ARG A 44 -4.31 -4.40 13.79
CA ARG A 44 -3.20 -3.82 13.03
C ARG A 44 -2.77 -4.81 11.94
N ILE A 45 -2.93 -4.44 10.67
CA ILE A 45 -2.65 -5.33 9.53
C ILE A 45 -1.54 -4.72 8.65
N PRO A 46 -0.55 -5.51 8.21
CA PRO A 46 0.45 -5.06 7.25
C PRO A 46 -0.11 -5.00 5.82
N LEU A 47 0.23 -3.95 5.07
CA LEU A 47 0.04 -3.86 3.62
C LEU A 47 1.28 -3.28 2.94
N THR A 48 1.67 -3.85 1.80
CA THR A 48 2.81 -3.35 1.01
C THR A 48 2.56 -1.94 0.50
N ILE A 49 3.62 -1.12 0.47
CA ILE A 49 3.62 0.15 -0.24
C ILE A 49 3.70 -0.17 -1.73
N ALA A 50 2.59 0.00 -2.45
CA ALA A 50 2.53 -0.25 -3.90
C ALA A 50 3.06 0.93 -4.73
N GLY A 51 3.19 2.10 -4.11
CA GLY A 51 3.75 3.30 -4.73
C GLY A 51 3.70 4.49 -3.79
N THR A 52 4.46 5.54 -4.10
CA THR A 52 4.40 6.82 -3.40
C THR A 52 4.35 7.96 -4.40
N ASN A 53 3.57 9.00 -4.09
CA ASN A 53 3.59 10.26 -4.81
C ASN A 53 4.04 11.36 -3.85
N LYS A 54 5.25 11.88 -4.06
CA LYS A 54 5.86 12.90 -3.18
C LYS A 54 5.18 14.26 -3.33
N GLU A 55 4.72 14.61 -4.53
CA GLU A 55 4.07 15.89 -4.81
C GLU A 55 2.68 15.95 -4.19
N GLU A 56 1.90 14.87 -4.32
CA GLU A 56 0.58 14.76 -3.70
C GLU A 56 0.65 14.37 -2.21
N GLY A 57 1.80 13.91 -1.72
CA GLY A 57 1.98 13.43 -0.36
C GLY A 57 1.22 12.13 -0.06
N THR A 58 1.00 11.28 -1.08
CA THR A 58 0.18 10.07 -0.96
C THR A 58 0.98 8.78 -1.05
N VAL A 59 0.46 7.74 -0.39
CA VAL A 59 0.96 6.37 -0.45
C VAL A 59 -0.12 5.50 -1.07
N ASP A 60 0.22 4.81 -2.15
CA ASP A 60 -0.66 3.83 -2.77
C ASP A 60 -0.55 2.49 -2.04
N ILE A 61 -1.69 1.94 -1.63
CA ILE A 61 -1.83 0.56 -1.17
C ILE A 61 -2.75 -0.19 -2.12
N ILE A 62 -2.41 -1.44 -2.39
CA ILE A 62 -3.27 -2.36 -3.14
C ILE A 62 -3.46 -3.61 -2.30
N PHE A 63 -4.70 -4.00 -2.09
CA PHE A 63 -5.02 -5.11 -1.19
C PHE A 63 -6.20 -5.92 -1.69
N GLN A 64 -6.22 -7.19 -1.28
CA GLN A 64 -7.33 -8.10 -1.51
C GLN A 64 -8.20 -8.19 -0.26
N VAL A 65 -9.52 -8.26 -0.45
CA VAL A 65 -10.46 -8.56 0.64
C VAL A 65 -10.35 -10.04 1.00
N ALA A 66 -9.65 -10.32 2.11
CA ALA A 66 -9.37 -11.68 2.58
C ALA A 66 -9.83 -11.94 4.02
N GLY A 67 -10.17 -10.90 4.80
CA GLY A 67 -10.53 -11.01 6.20
C GLY A 67 -11.35 -9.84 6.71
N LYS A 68 -11.59 -9.77 8.03
CA LYS A 68 -12.43 -8.74 8.64
C LYS A 68 -11.83 -7.34 8.44
N GLY A 69 -10.57 -7.12 8.80
CA GLY A 69 -9.95 -5.80 8.67
C GLY A 69 -9.86 -5.28 7.23
N THR A 70 -9.53 -6.14 6.26
CA THR A 70 -9.51 -5.74 4.83
C THR A 70 -10.90 -5.49 4.27
N ARG A 71 -11.94 -6.19 4.77
CA ARG A 71 -13.34 -5.91 4.40
C ARG A 71 -13.83 -4.57 4.95
N VAL A 72 -13.49 -4.26 6.20
CA VAL A 72 -13.80 -2.96 6.82
C VAL A 72 -13.09 -1.83 6.04
N LEU A 73 -11.81 -2.02 5.69
CA LEU A 73 -11.09 -1.06 4.86
C LEU A 73 -11.72 -0.92 3.47
N ALA A 74 -12.09 -2.03 2.81
CA ALA A 74 -12.74 -1.99 1.49
C ALA A 74 -14.09 -1.27 1.48
N ASN A 75 -14.78 -1.20 2.62
CA ASN A 75 -16.04 -0.45 2.74
C ASN A 75 -15.84 1.06 2.91
N LYS A 76 -14.63 1.51 3.26
CA LYS A 76 -14.29 2.94 3.30
C LYS A 76 -14.22 3.54 1.90
N ASN A 77 -14.52 4.82 1.77
CA ASN A 77 -14.53 5.56 0.51
C ASN A 77 -13.57 6.75 0.53
N ALA A 78 -13.30 7.29 -0.66
CA ALA A 78 -12.52 8.54 -0.77
C ALA A 78 -13.21 9.66 0.03
N GLY A 79 -12.41 10.46 0.73
CA GLY A 79 -12.87 11.47 1.67
C GLY A 79 -12.96 10.98 3.12
N GLU A 80 -13.06 9.67 3.36
CA GLU A 80 -13.01 9.11 4.71
C GLU A 80 -11.57 8.92 5.21
N THR A 81 -11.43 8.54 6.49
CA THR A 81 -10.13 8.37 7.13
C THR A 81 -9.93 6.98 7.73
N ILE A 82 -8.66 6.59 7.81
CA ILE A 82 -8.13 5.44 8.56
C ILE A 82 -7.53 5.99 9.87
N LEU A 83 -7.75 5.31 10.99
CA LEU A 83 -7.25 5.78 12.29
C LEU A 83 -5.71 5.84 12.33
N ASP A 84 -5.07 4.69 12.09
CA ASP A 84 -3.61 4.54 12.12
C ASP A 84 -3.06 4.07 10.77
N PHE A 85 -1.92 4.64 10.37
CA PHE A 85 -1.19 4.29 9.16
C PHE A 85 0.30 4.54 9.42
N VAL A 86 1.04 3.47 9.75
CA VAL A 86 2.41 3.55 10.27
C VAL A 86 3.40 2.96 9.27
N GLY A 87 4.43 3.74 8.92
CA GLY A 87 5.54 3.29 8.08
C GLY A 87 6.44 4.44 7.61
N PRO A 88 7.27 4.20 6.57
CA PRO A 88 7.49 2.90 5.93
C PRO A 88 8.22 1.94 6.89
N LEU A 89 7.85 0.67 6.87
CA LEU A 89 8.45 -0.41 7.67
C LEU A 89 9.11 -1.46 6.77
N GLY A 90 9.97 -2.28 7.36
CA GLY A 90 10.73 -3.28 6.64
C GLY A 90 11.98 -2.72 5.95
N ILE A 91 12.79 -3.63 5.42
CA ILE A 91 14.04 -3.31 4.73
C ILE A 91 13.71 -3.14 3.24
N PRO A 92 14.17 -2.06 2.57
CA PRO A 92 14.02 -1.92 1.13
C PRO A 92 14.60 -3.11 0.36
N SER A 93 14.00 -3.44 -0.78
CA SER A 93 14.54 -4.48 -1.66
C SER A 93 15.93 -4.08 -2.15
N ALA A 94 16.86 -5.05 -2.22
CA ALA A 94 18.15 -4.86 -2.85
C ALA A 94 17.99 -5.06 -4.36
N LEU A 95 17.97 -3.95 -5.12
CA LEU A 95 17.66 -3.95 -6.56
C LEU A 95 18.84 -3.47 -7.43
N GLU A 96 19.97 -3.15 -6.83
CA GLU A 96 21.16 -2.68 -7.57
C GLU A 96 21.98 -3.83 -8.15
N GLY A 97 22.65 -3.58 -9.28
CA GLY A 97 23.65 -4.48 -9.87
C GLY A 97 23.12 -5.55 -10.83
N TYR A 98 21.81 -5.62 -11.06
CA TYR A 98 21.21 -6.53 -12.04
C TYR A 98 21.24 -5.92 -13.45
N LYS A 99 21.70 -6.70 -14.45
CA LYS A 99 21.65 -6.29 -15.88
C LYS A 99 20.40 -6.77 -16.61
N LYS A 100 19.81 -7.87 -16.13
CA LYS A 100 18.57 -8.48 -16.61
C LYS A 100 17.86 -9.07 -15.42
N ALA A 101 16.58 -8.78 -15.27
CA ALA A 101 15.75 -9.30 -14.19
C ALA A 101 14.45 -9.88 -14.76
N CYS A 102 13.92 -10.90 -14.08
CA CYS A 102 12.58 -11.42 -14.30
C CYS A 102 11.79 -11.21 -13.01
N VAL A 103 10.71 -10.43 -13.09
CA VAL A 103 9.84 -10.15 -11.95
C VAL A 103 8.56 -10.95 -12.11
N ILE A 104 8.24 -11.76 -11.10
CA ILE A 104 7.07 -12.65 -11.11
C ILE A 104 6.13 -12.24 -9.98
N GLY A 105 4.92 -11.84 -10.33
CA GLY A 105 3.83 -11.56 -9.40
C GLY A 105 2.65 -12.50 -9.64
N GLY A 106 2.07 -13.04 -8.57
CA GLY A 106 0.89 -13.89 -8.63
C GLY A 106 -0.27 -13.31 -7.83
N GLY A 107 -1.44 -13.15 -8.44
CA GLY A 107 -2.61 -12.54 -7.78
C GLY A 107 -2.30 -11.14 -7.25
N VAL A 108 -2.68 -10.86 -5.99
CA VAL A 108 -2.34 -9.59 -5.31
C VAL A 108 -0.82 -9.41 -5.13
N GLY A 109 -0.04 -10.49 -5.19
CA GLY A 109 1.42 -10.44 -5.21
C GLY A 109 1.99 -9.63 -6.39
N THR A 110 1.22 -9.44 -7.46
CA THR A 110 1.59 -8.54 -8.57
C THR A 110 1.73 -7.09 -8.10
N ALA A 111 0.87 -6.64 -7.20
CA ALA A 111 0.98 -5.30 -6.63
C ALA A 111 2.19 -5.14 -5.70
N ILE A 112 2.61 -6.24 -5.06
CA ILE A 112 3.79 -6.29 -4.20
C ILE A 112 5.07 -6.23 -5.04
N ALA A 113 5.07 -6.93 -6.18
CA ALA A 113 6.20 -6.99 -7.10
C ALA A 113 6.37 -5.71 -7.93
N TYR A 114 5.29 -4.97 -8.18
CA TYR A 114 5.27 -3.79 -9.03
C TYR A 114 6.30 -2.71 -8.63
N PRO A 115 6.39 -2.26 -7.36
CA PRO A 115 7.42 -1.30 -6.94
C PRO A 115 8.84 -1.74 -7.31
N SER A 116 9.17 -3.01 -7.09
CA SER A 116 10.49 -3.54 -7.42
C SER A 116 10.71 -3.58 -8.93
N ALA A 117 9.68 -3.89 -9.71
CA ALA A 117 9.77 -3.89 -11.18
C ALA A 117 10.00 -2.49 -11.77
N VAL A 118 9.49 -1.44 -11.11
CA VAL A 118 9.69 -0.04 -11.54
C VAL A 118 11.08 0.47 -11.16
N GLU A 119 11.65 -0.01 -10.04
CA GLU A 119 12.98 0.39 -9.56
C GLU A 119 14.15 -0.39 -10.21
N LEU A 120 13.92 -1.59 -10.74
CA LEU A 120 14.90 -2.42 -11.47
C LEU A 120 15.21 -1.87 -12.87
#